data_AF-A0A838Z4C0-F1
#
_entry.id   AF-A0A838Z4C0-F1
#
_cell.length_a   1.000
_cell.length_b   1.000
_cell.length_c   1.000
_cell.angle_alpha   90.00
_cell.angle_beta   90.00
_cell.angle_gamma   90.00
#
_symmetry.space_group_name_H-M   'P 1'
#
loop_
_entity.id
_entity.type
_entity.pdbx_description
1 polymer ?
#
loop_
_entity_poly.entity_id
_entity_poly.type
_entity_poly.pdbx_seq_one_letter_code
_entity_poly.pdbx_strand_id
1 'polypeptide(L)'
;MKKFSDFEIKNEQKTFVGDKIKISKILNKEIVVLGFEIKDSTVFKGKCLYLQIEVGDKKHLVFTGSKMLIESIQKVPKDGFPFETTIVEENEMYQFT
;
A
#
# COMPACT_ATOMS: atom_id res chain seq x y z
N MET A 1 -18.82 -31.65 17.39
CA MET A 1 -18.02 -30.40 17.31
C MET A 1 -18.59 -29.56 16.18
N LYS A 2 -18.82 -28.27 16.40
CA LYS A 2 -19.19 -27.35 15.32
C LYS A 2 -17.94 -26.99 14.51
N LYS A 3 -18.06 -26.91 13.19
CA LYS A 3 -16.98 -26.47 12.30
C LYS A 3 -17.01 -24.95 12.18
N PHE A 4 -15.84 -24.32 11.99
CA PHE A 4 -15.76 -22.86 11.79
C PHE A 4 -16.61 -22.37 10.60
N SER A 5 -16.80 -23.22 9.59
CA SER A 5 -17.67 -22.99 8.43
C SER A 5 -19.14 -22.78 8.81
N ASP A 6 -19.58 -23.30 9.96
CA ASP A 6 -20.98 -23.23 10.42
C ASP A 6 -21.34 -21.85 10.99
N PHE A 7 -20.36 -20.94 11.13
CA PHE A 7 -20.55 -19.63 11.75
C PHE A 7 -20.76 -18.49 10.75
N GLU A 8 -20.74 -18.77 9.43
CA GLU A 8 -20.94 -17.80 8.34
C GLU A 8 -20.19 -16.47 8.51
N ILE A 9 -19.02 -16.50 9.18
CA ILE A 9 -18.24 -15.31 9.47
C ILE A 9 -17.60 -14.83 8.16
N LYS A 10 -18.19 -13.81 7.56
CA LYS A 10 -17.60 -13.07 6.44
C LYS A 10 -16.61 -12.06 7.01
N ASN A 11 -15.33 -12.35 6.87
CA ASN A 11 -14.28 -11.38 7.20
C ASN A 11 -14.31 -10.26 6.15
N GLU A 12 -14.87 -9.09 6.49
CA GLU A 12 -14.77 -7.85 5.71
C GLU A 12 -13.37 -7.22 5.79
N GLN A 13 -12.31 -8.05 5.75
CA GLN A 13 -10.97 -7.51 5.67
C GLN A 13 -10.74 -7.03 4.24
N LYS A 14 -10.39 -5.74 4.10
CA LYS A 14 -9.67 -5.21 2.92
C LYS A 14 -8.38 -6.02 2.80
N THR A 15 -8.50 -7.18 2.16
CA THR A 15 -7.41 -8.12 2.05
C THR A 15 -6.51 -7.55 0.97
N PHE A 16 -5.32 -7.11 1.37
CA PHE A 16 -4.28 -6.80 0.39
C PHE A 16 -4.05 -8.02 -0.49
N VAL A 17 -3.97 -7.82 -1.80
CA VAL A 17 -3.89 -8.89 -2.79
C VAL A 17 -2.52 -8.84 -3.46
N GLY A 18 -1.90 -10.00 -3.59
CA GLY A 18 -0.65 -10.19 -4.33
C GLY A 18 0.59 -10.16 -3.46
N ASP A 19 1.73 -10.38 -4.11
CA ASP A 19 3.01 -10.53 -3.42
C ASP A 19 3.61 -9.18 -3.03
N LYS A 20 4.37 -9.19 -1.93
CA LYS A 20 5.17 -8.05 -1.51
C LYS A 20 6.24 -7.72 -2.55
N ILE A 21 6.28 -6.46 -3.01
CA ILE A 21 7.34 -5.94 -3.88
C ILE A 21 8.17 -4.89 -3.16
N LYS A 22 9.48 -4.85 -3.43
CA LYS A 22 10.37 -3.80 -2.93
C LYS A 22 10.10 -2.50 -3.68
N ILE A 23 10.05 -1.37 -2.97
CA ILE A 23 9.85 -0.05 -3.56
C ILE A 23 10.89 0.27 -4.64
N SER A 24 12.14 -0.17 -4.45
CA SER A 24 13.21 0.01 -5.45
C SER A 24 12.94 -0.66 -6.81
N LYS A 25 12.05 -1.66 -6.89
CA LYS A 25 11.68 -2.30 -8.16
C LYS A 25 10.64 -1.52 -8.96
N ILE A 26 9.98 -0.54 -8.32
CA ILE A 26 8.89 0.26 -8.88
C ILE A 26 9.23 1.75 -8.95
N LEU A 27 10.44 2.16 -8.52
CA LEU A 27 10.88 3.54 -8.69
C LEU A 27 10.93 3.92 -10.17
N ASN A 28 10.51 5.14 -10.48
CA ASN A 28 10.48 5.71 -11.82
C ASN A 28 9.65 4.87 -12.82
N LYS A 29 8.65 4.15 -12.32
CA LYS A 29 7.65 3.43 -13.12
C LYS A 29 6.27 3.94 -12.77
N GLU A 30 5.43 4.03 -13.79
CA GLU A 30 4.00 4.26 -13.61
C GLU A 30 3.38 3.07 -12.88
N ILE A 31 2.62 3.39 -11.84
CA ILE A 31 1.90 2.42 -11.02
C ILE A 31 0.47 2.94 -10.79
N VAL A 32 -0.47 2.02 -10.61
CA VAL A 32 -1.81 2.37 -10.14
C VAL A 32 -1.87 2.11 -8.64
N VAL A 33 -2.19 3.12 -7.84
CA VAL A 33 -2.44 2.96 -6.41
C VAL A 33 -3.92 2.63 -6.19
N LEU A 34 -4.17 1.43 -5.67
CA LEU A 34 -5.52 0.91 -5.45
C LEU A 34 -6.08 1.27 -4.07
N GLY A 35 -5.19 1.52 -3.10
CA GLY A 35 -5.57 1.84 -1.74
C GLY A 35 -4.39 1.69 -0.78
N PHE A 36 -4.60 2.08 0.48
CA PHE A 36 -3.55 2.03 1.47
C PHE A 36 -4.08 1.75 2.88
N GLU A 37 -3.16 1.39 3.76
CA GLU A 37 -3.36 1.34 5.20
C GLU A 37 -2.08 1.85 5.90
N ILE A 38 -2.25 2.52 7.03
CA ILE A 38 -1.12 2.97 7.86
C ILE A 38 -1.22 2.26 9.20
N LYS A 39 -0.14 1.58 9.58
CA LYS A 39 -0.02 0.84 10.83
C LYS A 39 1.23 1.26 11.58
N ASP A 40 1.27 1.00 12.88
CA ASP A 40 2.52 1.05 13.61
C ASP A 40 3.45 -0.06 13.10
N SER A 41 4.71 0.29 12.87
CA SER A 41 5.72 -0.66 12.43
C SER A 41 6.10 -1.58 13.56
N THR A 42 6.19 -2.88 13.26
CA THR A 42 6.70 -3.89 14.19
C THR A 42 8.22 -3.97 14.19
N VAL A 43 8.88 -3.33 13.22
CA VAL A 43 10.34 -3.42 13.00
C VAL A 43 11.08 -2.18 13.49
N PHE A 44 10.45 -1.00 13.41
CA PHE A 44 11.03 0.26 13.85
C PHE A 44 10.00 1.10 14.60
N LYS A 45 10.46 2.07 15.39
CA LYS A 45 9.56 3.00 16.08
C LYS A 45 8.99 4.01 15.08
N GLY A 46 7.75 3.83 14.64
CA GLY A 46 7.07 4.76 13.74
C GLY A 46 5.92 4.12 12.96
N LYS A 47 5.35 4.88 12.01
CA LYS A 47 4.30 4.40 11.11
C LYS A 47 4.90 3.74 9.87
N CYS A 48 4.21 2.72 9.37
CA CYS A 48 4.51 2.02 8.12
C CYS A 48 3.29 2.10 7.22
N LEU A 49 3.52 2.52 5.98
CA LEU A 49 2.54 2.55 4.90
C LEU A 49 2.50 1.18 4.22
N TYR A 50 1.29 0.64 4.12
CA TYR A 50 0.92 -0.54 3.35
C TYR A 50 0.18 -0.05 2.13
N LEU A 51 0.83 -0.08 0.97
CA LEU A 51 0.30 0.45 -0.29
C LEU A 51 -0.06 -0.70 -1.23
N GLN A 52 -1.34 -0.84 -1.56
CA GLN A 52 -1.79 -1.75 -2.60
C GLN A 52 -1.59 -1.06 -3.95
N ILE A 53 -0.82 -1.68 -4.82
CA ILE A 53 -0.56 -1.14 -6.14
C ILE A 53 -0.81 -2.17 -7.23
N GLU A 54 -0.90 -1.69 -8.46
CA GLU A 54 -0.86 -2.47 -9.68
C GLU A 54 0.31 -1.95 -10.55
N VAL A 55 1.10 -2.88 -11.09
CA VAL A 55 2.22 -2.57 -11.99
C VAL A 55 2.12 -3.52 -13.18
N GLY A 56 1.81 -2.98 -14.36
CA GLY A 56 1.29 -3.79 -15.46
C GLY A 56 -0.04 -4.43 -15.05
N ASP A 57 -0.22 -5.72 -15.28
CA ASP A 57 -1.46 -6.45 -14.93
C ASP A 57 -1.38 -7.21 -13.59
N LYS A 58 -0.42 -6.85 -12.73
CA LYS A 58 -0.15 -7.57 -11.47
C LYS A 58 -0.31 -6.67 -10.25
N LYS A 59 -1.11 -7.16 -9.30
CA LYS A 59 -1.30 -6.56 -7.99
C LYS A 59 -0.14 -6.90 -7.07
N HIS A 60 0.36 -5.88 -6.38
CA HIS A 60 1.47 -5.98 -5.45
C HIS A 60 1.23 -5.15 -4.20
N LEU A 61 1.96 -5.50 -3.15
CA LEU A 61 1.93 -4.79 -1.87
C LEU A 61 3.30 -4.18 -1.55
N VAL A 62 3.32 -2.88 -1.27
CA VAL A 62 4.55 -2.15 -0.91
C VAL A 62 4.47 -1.74 0.56
N PHE A 63 5.54 -2.03 1.30
CA PHE A 63 5.71 -1.55 2.68
C PHE A 63 6.82 -0.51 2.72
N THR A 64 6.51 0.66 3.27
CA THR A 64 7.48 1.74 3.38
C THR A 64 7.27 2.55 4.65
N GLY A 65 8.36 2.93 5.30
CA GLY A 65 8.39 3.88 6.41
C GLY A 65 8.56 5.33 5.98
N SER A 66 8.45 5.63 4.67
CA SER A 66 8.66 6.99 4.16
C SER A 66 7.62 7.96 4.74
N LYS A 67 8.09 8.94 5.49
CA LYS A 67 7.25 9.99 6.07
C LYS A 67 6.55 10.81 4.98
N MET A 68 7.26 11.18 3.92
CA MET A 68 6.69 11.98 2.83
C MET A 68 5.57 11.22 2.11
N LEU A 69 5.76 9.94 1.79
CA LEU A 69 4.69 9.14 1.16
C LEU A 69 3.49 8.97 2.11
N ILE A 70 3.74 8.75 3.40
CA ILE A 70 2.68 8.65 4.42
C ILE A 70 1.86 9.95 4.49
N GLU A 71 2.53 11.10 4.56
CA GLU A 71 1.85 12.39 4.66
C GLU A 71 1.09 12.75 3.38
N SER A 72 1.64 12.42 2.21
CA SER A 72 1.00 12.71 0.92
C SER A 72 -0.21 11.81 0.67
N ILE A 73 -0.12 10.50 0.92
CA ILE A 73 -1.22 9.57 0.65
C ILE A 73 -2.44 9.83 1.56
N GLN A 74 -2.21 10.32 2.79
CA GLN A 74 -3.29 10.70 3.71
C GLN A 74 -4.09 11.92 3.24
N LYS A 75 -3.54 12.74 2.36
CA LYS A 75 -4.21 13.92 1.79
C LYS A 75 -5.08 13.55 0.59
N VAL A 76 -4.94 12.34 0.04
CA VAL A 76 -5.78 11.87 -1.08
C VAL A 76 -7.21 11.63 -0.57
N PRO A 77 -8.23 12.21 -1.21
CA PRO A 77 -9.63 11.94 -0.88
C PRO A 77 -9.98 10.45 -0.94
N LYS A 78 -10.95 9.99 -0.15
CA LYS A 78 -11.32 8.56 -0.08
C LYS A 78 -11.85 8.02 -1.41
N ASP A 79 -12.50 8.87 -2.18
CA ASP A 79 -13.02 8.63 -3.53
C ASP A 79 -11.98 8.88 -4.63
N GLY A 80 -10.76 9.30 -4.27
CA GLY A 80 -9.64 9.50 -5.19
C GLY A 80 -8.90 8.22 -5.60
N PHE A 81 -9.37 7.05 -5.18
CA PHE A 81 -8.76 5.76 -5.53
C PHE A 81 -9.66 4.96 -6.49
N PRO A 82 -9.09 4.23 -7.46
CA PRO A 82 -7.66 4.14 -7.77
C PRO A 82 -7.14 5.37 -8.54
N PHE A 83 -5.83 5.62 -8.47
CA PHE A 83 -5.17 6.66 -9.27
C PHE A 83 -3.79 6.22 -9.78
N GLU A 84 -3.37 6.79 -10.91
CA GLU A 84 -2.04 6.59 -11.49
C GLU A 84 -1.04 7.59 -10.91
N THR A 85 0.18 7.14 -10.66
CA THR A 85 1.29 7.98 -10.19
C THR A 85 2.62 7.30 -10.47
N THR A 86 3.70 8.04 -10.29
CA THR A 86 5.06 7.47 -10.21
C THR A 86 5.64 7.74 -8.83
N ILE A 87 6.36 6.76 -8.28
CA ILE A 87 7.19 6.98 -7.09
C ILE A 87 8.62 7.28 -7.57
N VAL A 88 9.10 8.47 -7.23
CA VAL A 88 10.49 8.89 -7.50
C VAL A 88 11.27 8.98 -6.20
N GLU A 89 12.60 8.88 -6.30
CA GLU A 89 13.52 9.15 -5.21
C GLU A 89 14.35 10.38 -5.56
N GLU A 90 14.13 11.47 -4.84
CA GLU A 90 14.93 12.69 -4.99
C GLU A 90 15.38 13.16 -3.60
N ASN A 91 16.62 13.63 -3.49
CA ASN A 91 17.21 14.07 -2.22
C ASN A 91 17.02 13.03 -1.10
N GLU A 92 17.22 11.75 -1.42
CA GLU A 92 17.09 10.60 -0.50
C GLU A 92 15.68 10.41 0.08
N MET A 93 14.66 10.99 -0.57
CA MET A 93 13.28 10.93 -0.13
C MET A 93 12.36 10.43 -1.24
N TYR A 94 11.44 9.53 -0.88
CA TYR A 94 10.43 9.01 -1.80
C TYR A 94 9.23 9.94 -1.89
N GLN A 95 8.79 10.23 -3.11
CA GLN A 95 7.69 11.15 -3.42
C GLN A 95 6.75 10.56 -4.47
N PHE A 96 5.46 10.92 -4.39
CA PHE A 96 4.51 10.72 -5.50
C PHE A 96 4.63 11.92 -6.45
N THR A 97 4.66 11.65 -7.75
CA THR A 97 4.65 12.65 -8.84
C THR A 97 3.51 12.39 -9.79
#